data_AF-A0A6L8QC55-F1
#
_entry.id   AF-A0A6L8QC55-F1
#
_cell.length_a   1.000
_cell.length_b   1.000
_cell.length_c   1.000
_cell.angle_alpha   90.00
_cell.angle_beta   90.00
_cell.angle_gamma   90.00
#
_symmetry.space_group_name_H-M   'P 1'
#
loop_
_entity.id
_entity.type
_entity.pdbx_description
1 polymer ?
#
loop_
_entity_poly.entity_id
_entity_poly.type
_entity_poly.pdbx_seq_one_letter_code
_entity_poly.pdbx_strand_id
1 'polypeptide(L)'
;MSKTPIRQFKKDTFIYGVGVAFSKGLGLILLTIYTRFFTPVEYGIIEMLTITYIFLSLLMNMGQDSAQSYYFFEQKTEGGKLKQAQLVTAILQWRLFSGLTIILLATWLSPSLNIWLFKGKLDWTIFAAAFSGALFFQITMQSAQVFQLLFRPWHFLGITFFQSVFSATIAVSLIMWLDAGILGYFIGFSFGSLVAGTIGWWLARDTLTGQHRIGNYGPVC
;
A
#
# COMPACT_ATOMS: atom_id res chain seq x y z
N MET A 1 9.88 -34.08 -12.87
CA MET A 1 11.02 -33.47 -12.13
C MET A 1 10.48 -32.75 -10.91
N SER A 2 10.40 -33.46 -9.78
CA SER A 2 10.00 -32.94 -8.47
C SER A 2 11.12 -32.04 -7.94
N LYS A 3 10.87 -30.72 -7.83
CA LYS A 3 11.75 -29.83 -7.07
C LYS A 3 11.35 -29.98 -5.61
N THR A 4 12.30 -30.42 -4.79
CA THR A 4 12.16 -30.62 -3.33
C THR A 4 11.52 -29.38 -2.69
N PRO A 5 10.48 -29.53 -1.84
CA PRO A 5 9.74 -28.39 -1.26
C PRO A 5 10.64 -27.38 -0.55
N ILE A 6 11.74 -27.85 0.06
CA ILE A 6 12.75 -27.04 0.73
C ILE A 6 13.47 -26.07 -0.23
N ARG A 7 13.71 -26.48 -1.48
CA ARG A 7 14.39 -25.64 -2.47
C ARG A 7 13.48 -24.53 -2.99
N GLN A 8 12.17 -24.78 -3.04
CA GLN A 8 11.17 -23.80 -3.44
C GLN A 8 10.96 -22.78 -2.32
N PHE A 9 10.78 -23.24 -1.08
CA PHE A 9 10.70 -22.36 0.10
C PHE A 9 11.91 -21.43 0.24
N LYS A 10 13.15 -21.95 0.12
CA LYS A 10 14.36 -21.11 0.19
C LYS A 10 14.40 -20.05 -0.91
N LYS A 11 13.96 -20.40 -2.13
CA LYS A 11 13.90 -19.45 -3.24
C LYS A 11 12.85 -18.38 -3.00
N ASP A 12 11.67 -18.76 -2.53
CA ASP A 12 10.60 -17.83 -2.26
C ASP A 12 11.01 -16.88 -1.13
N THR A 13 11.52 -17.38 0.01
CA THR A 13 12.05 -16.55 1.10
C THR A 13 13.15 -15.59 0.64
N PHE A 14 14.07 -16.06 -0.21
CA PHE A 14 15.13 -15.20 -0.75
C PHE A 14 14.57 -14.10 -1.65
N ILE A 15 13.63 -14.43 -2.55
CA ILE A 15 12.98 -13.44 -3.44
C ILE A 15 12.18 -12.43 -2.63
N TYR A 16 11.40 -12.87 -1.64
CA TYR A 16 10.66 -11.96 -0.74
C TYR A 16 11.61 -11.06 0.05
N GLY A 17 12.68 -11.62 0.62
CA GLY A 17 13.67 -10.86 1.39
C GLY A 17 14.40 -9.82 0.55
N VAL A 18 14.89 -10.20 -0.63
CA VAL A 18 15.59 -9.29 -1.55
C VAL A 18 14.64 -8.22 -2.09
N GLY A 19 13.41 -8.58 -2.45
CA GLY A 19 12.45 -7.61 -2.99
C GLY A 19 12.01 -6.56 -1.95
N VAL A 20 11.84 -6.96 -0.69
CA VAL A 20 11.57 -6.02 0.41
C VAL A 20 12.80 -5.14 0.69
N ALA A 21 14.00 -5.73 0.72
CA ALA A 21 15.24 -4.97 0.92
C ALA A 21 15.46 -3.94 -0.20
N PHE A 22 15.21 -4.32 -1.45
CA PHE A 22 15.33 -3.43 -2.61
C PHE A 22 14.32 -2.28 -2.54
N SER A 23 13.07 -2.58 -2.18
CA SER A 23 12.03 -1.55 -1.99
C SER A 23 12.41 -0.56 -0.89
N LYS A 24 13.03 -1.02 0.22
CA LYS A 24 13.55 -0.13 1.26
C LYS A 24 14.78 0.66 0.81
N GLY A 25 15.65 0.05 0.01
CA GLY A 25 16.83 0.69 -0.57
C GLY A 25 16.47 1.90 -1.44
N LEU A 26 15.36 1.84 -2.18
CA LEU A 26 14.83 3.00 -2.90
C LEU A 26 14.59 4.19 -1.96
N GLY A 27 14.05 3.95 -0.76
CA GLY A 27 13.81 5.01 0.22
C GLY A 27 15.06 5.81 0.58
N LEU A 28 16.24 5.16 0.64
CA LEU A 28 17.51 5.84 0.90
C LEU A 28 17.97 6.71 -0.29
N ILE A 29 17.70 6.26 -1.51
CA ILE A 29 17.99 7.04 -2.72
C ILE A 29 17.06 8.25 -2.79
N LEU A 30 15.76 8.03 -2.57
CA LEU A 30 14.75 9.09 -2.52
C LEU A 30 15.10 10.13 -1.45
N LEU A 31 15.58 9.71 -0.28
CA LEU A 31 16.04 10.61 0.77
C LEU A 31 17.15 11.56 0.26
N THR A 32 18.13 11.02 -0.45
CA THR A 32 19.24 11.82 -1.02
C THR A 32 18.74 12.81 -2.07
N ILE A 33 17.69 12.46 -2.82
CA ILE A 33 17.05 13.35 -3.78
C ILE A 33 16.27 14.44 -3.04
N TYR A 34 15.39 14.07 -2.10
CA TYR A 34 14.54 15.02 -1.38
C TYR A 34 15.33 16.02 -0.53
N THR A 35 16.42 15.60 0.10
CA THR A 35 17.28 16.50 0.88
C THR A 35 18.02 17.54 0.05
N ARG A 36 18.10 17.38 -1.28
CA ARG A 36 18.62 18.41 -2.19
C ARG A 36 17.57 19.44 -2.59
N PHE A 37 16.29 19.05 -2.61
CA PHE A 37 15.19 19.92 -3.04
C PHE A 37 14.50 20.62 -1.88
N PHE A 38 14.42 19.97 -0.70
CA PHE A 38 13.72 20.50 0.47
C PHE A 38 14.70 21.00 1.52
N THR A 39 14.32 22.08 2.20
CA THR A 39 15.01 22.52 3.40
C THR A 39 14.77 21.52 4.56
N PRO A 40 15.64 21.48 5.58
CA PRO A 40 15.44 20.61 6.74
C PRO A 40 14.10 20.82 7.45
N VAL A 41 13.56 22.05 7.40
CA VAL A 41 12.26 22.40 8.00
C VAL A 41 11.11 21.78 7.20
N GLU A 42 11.13 21.90 5.87
CA GLU A 42 10.09 21.34 5.00
C GLU A 42 10.11 19.81 5.02
N TYR A 43 11.30 19.21 5.02
CA TYR A 43 11.44 17.77 5.15
C TYR A 43 10.91 17.28 6.50
N GLY A 44 11.17 18.01 7.59
CA GLY A 44 10.59 17.70 8.91
C GLY A 44 9.06 17.73 8.91
N ILE A 45 8.44 18.65 8.16
CA ILE A 45 6.98 18.68 7.99
C ILE A 45 6.48 17.45 7.24
N ILE A 46 7.14 17.09 6.12
CA ILE A 46 6.81 15.90 5.33
C ILE A 46 6.89 14.64 6.19
N GLU A 47 7.98 14.48 6.95
CA GLU A 47 8.21 13.31 7.78
C GLU A 47 7.21 13.23 8.94
N MET A 48 6.87 14.36 9.55
CA MET A 48 5.88 14.40 10.63
C MET A 48 4.46 14.10 10.14
N LEU A 49 4.06 14.63 8.97
CA LEU A 49 2.83 14.23 8.30
C LEU A 49 2.86 12.75 7.88
N THR A 50 4.02 12.26 7.45
CA THR A 50 4.24 10.85 7.09
C THR A 50 3.96 9.94 8.28
N ILE A 51 4.56 10.22 9.43
CA ILE A 51 4.35 9.46 10.66
C ILE A 51 2.89 9.55 11.12
N THR A 52 2.26 10.74 10.99
CA THR A 52 0.85 10.94 11.34
C THR A 52 -0.06 10.07 10.47
N TYR A 53 0.14 10.02 9.16
CA TYR A 53 -0.66 9.13 8.32
C TYR A 53 -0.34 7.66 8.59
N ILE A 54 0.92 7.28 8.87
CA ILE A 54 1.26 5.89 9.21
C ILE A 54 0.48 5.47 10.45
N PHE A 55 0.46 6.31 11.48
CA PHE A 55 -0.35 6.06 12.67
C PHE A 55 -1.83 5.90 12.33
N LEU A 56 -2.39 6.78 11.50
CA LEU A 56 -3.77 6.68 11.04
C LEU A 56 -4.02 5.38 10.25
N SER A 57 -3.05 4.95 9.44
CA SER A 57 -3.12 3.73 8.65
C SER A 57 -3.16 2.47 9.54
N LEU A 58 -2.46 2.49 10.69
CA LEU A 58 -2.54 1.42 11.67
C LEU A 58 -3.94 1.34 12.28
N LEU A 59 -4.52 2.49 12.61
CA LEU A 59 -5.91 2.58 13.09
C LEU A 59 -6.92 2.14 12.02
N MET A 60 -6.66 2.39 10.74
CA MET A 60 -7.51 1.91 9.64
C MET A 60 -7.40 0.40 9.44
N ASN A 61 -6.20 -0.16 9.66
CA ASN A 61 -5.95 -1.59 9.47
C ASN A 61 -6.65 -2.43 10.55
N MET A 62 -6.72 -1.98 11.82
CA MET A 62 -7.41 -2.68 12.93
C MET A 62 -7.16 -4.21 12.98
N GLY A 63 -5.98 -4.69 12.57
CA GLY A 63 -5.66 -6.14 12.55
C GLY A 63 -6.39 -6.93 11.45
N GLN A 64 -7.02 -6.26 10.48
CA GLN A 64 -7.66 -6.88 9.31
C GLN A 64 -6.70 -7.78 8.56
N ASP A 65 -5.42 -7.43 8.47
CA ASP A 65 -4.44 -8.23 7.74
C ASP A 65 -4.31 -9.65 8.34
N SER A 66 -4.29 -9.73 9.67
CA SER A 66 -4.23 -11.01 10.41
C SER A 66 -5.53 -11.80 10.23
N ALA A 67 -6.68 -11.14 10.38
CA ALA A 67 -7.99 -11.78 10.20
C ALA A 67 -8.15 -12.33 8.77
N GLN A 68 -7.73 -11.56 7.76
CA GLN A 68 -7.73 -12.00 6.37
C GLN A 68 -6.88 -13.24 6.17
N SER A 69 -5.66 -13.26 6.71
CA SER A 69 -4.77 -14.41 6.55
C SER A 69 -5.38 -15.69 7.15
N TYR A 70 -5.93 -15.59 8.35
CA TYR A 70 -6.55 -16.70 9.07
C TYR A 70 -7.74 -17.29 8.27
N TYR A 71 -8.74 -16.46 7.94
CA TYR A 71 -9.92 -16.93 7.23
C TYR A 71 -9.64 -17.34 5.78
N PHE A 72 -8.64 -16.75 5.12
CA PHE A 72 -8.25 -17.14 3.78
C PHE A 72 -7.69 -18.57 3.73
N PHE A 73 -6.89 -18.95 4.72
CA PHE A 73 -6.36 -20.31 4.84
C PHE A 73 -7.40 -21.32 5.31
N GLU A 74 -8.29 -20.94 6.21
CA GLU A 74 -9.37 -21.82 6.68
C GLU A 74 -10.38 -22.13 5.56
N GLN A 75 -10.79 -21.13 4.78
CA GLN A 75 -11.66 -21.33 3.62
C GLN A 75 -10.97 -22.14 2.51
N LYS A 76 -9.64 -22.14 2.41
CA LYS A 76 -8.93 -23.01 1.45
C LYS A 76 -9.20 -24.50 1.72
N THR A 77 -9.47 -24.87 2.97
CA THR A 77 -9.68 -26.25 3.41
C THR A 77 -11.16 -26.67 3.30
N GLU A 78 -12.10 -25.78 3.59
CA GLU A 78 -13.53 -26.15 3.73
C GLU A 78 -14.49 -25.45 2.74
N GLY A 79 -14.10 -24.30 2.20
CA GLY A 79 -15.01 -23.39 1.50
C GLY A 79 -14.42 -22.96 0.17
N GLY A 80 -14.75 -23.70 -0.89
CA GLY A 80 -14.20 -23.49 -2.24
C GLY A 80 -14.10 -22.03 -2.70
N LYS A 81 -13.23 -21.78 -3.68
CA LYS A 81 -12.70 -20.50 -4.19
C LYS A 81 -13.66 -19.30 -4.27
N LEU A 82 -14.97 -19.52 -4.48
CA LEU A 82 -16.00 -18.47 -4.43
C LEU A 82 -16.09 -17.78 -3.06
N LYS A 83 -15.97 -18.53 -1.96
CA LYS A 83 -15.97 -17.96 -0.60
C LYS A 83 -14.72 -17.14 -0.32
N GLN A 84 -13.56 -17.52 -0.89
CA GLN A 84 -12.34 -16.72 -0.78
C GLN A 84 -12.46 -15.36 -1.49
N ALA A 85 -13.02 -15.33 -2.70
CA ALA A 85 -13.25 -14.09 -3.42
C ALA A 85 -14.27 -13.19 -2.70
N GLN A 86 -15.33 -13.78 -2.13
CA GLN A 86 -16.30 -13.06 -1.30
C GLN A 86 -15.65 -12.46 -0.04
N LEU A 87 -14.79 -13.23 0.65
CA LEU A 87 -14.07 -12.76 1.84
C LEU A 87 -13.13 -11.59 1.50
N VAL A 88 -12.34 -11.71 0.43
CA VAL A 88 -11.44 -10.62 -0.01
C VAL A 88 -12.23 -9.38 -0.40
N THR A 89 -13.38 -9.54 -1.05
CA THR A 89 -14.26 -8.41 -1.43
C THR A 89 -14.92 -7.77 -0.21
N ALA A 90 -15.39 -8.58 0.75
CA ALA A 90 -15.97 -8.09 2.00
C ALA A 90 -14.93 -7.33 2.86
N ILE A 91 -13.70 -7.83 2.94
CA ILE A 91 -12.61 -7.15 3.64
C ILE A 91 -12.22 -5.86 2.93
N LEU A 92 -12.18 -5.84 1.59
CA LEU A 92 -11.97 -4.61 0.83
C LEU A 92 -13.08 -3.59 1.12
N GLN A 93 -14.35 -4.00 1.08
CA GLN A 93 -15.49 -3.12 1.38
C GLN A 93 -15.41 -2.57 2.81
N TRP A 94 -15.10 -3.43 3.78
CA TRP A 94 -14.90 -3.00 5.17
C TRP A 94 -13.74 -2.02 5.30
N ARG A 95 -12.61 -2.27 4.62
CA ARG A 95 -11.42 -1.39 4.61
C ARG A 95 -11.72 -0.03 3.96
N LEU A 96 -12.52 0.01 2.90
CA LEU A 96 -12.97 1.26 2.29
C LEU A 96 -13.90 2.03 3.22
N PHE A 97 -14.83 1.35 3.88
CA PHE A 97 -15.77 1.98 4.80
C PHE A 97 -15.09 2.51 6.07
N SER A 98 -14.27 1.68 6.73
CA SER A 98 -13.49 2.09 7.91
C SER A 98 -12.50 3.19 7.54
N GLY A 99 -11.84 3.06 6.39
CA GLY A 99 -10.91 4.05 5.89
C GLY A 99 -11.58 5.40 5.64
N LEU A 100 -12.67 5.43 4.88
CA LEU A 100 -13.42 6.67 4.61
C LEU A 100 -13.88 7.33 5.90
N THR A 101 -14.39 6.56 6.87
CA THR A 101 -14.83 7.09 8.16
C THR A 101 -13.68 7.75 8.91
N ILE A 102 -12.53 7.08 9.00
CA ILE A 102 -11.34 7.61 9.69
C ILE A 102 -10.81 8.87 9.00
N ILE A 103 -10.88 8.93 7.67
CA ILE A 103 -10.41 10.08 6.88
C ILE A 103 -11.35 11.27 7.04
N LEU A 104 -12.66 11.04 7.02
CA LEU A 104 -13.64 12.08 7.32
C LEU A 104 -13.42 12.64 8.72
N LEU A 105 -13.17 11.79 9.71
CA LEU A 105 -12.80 12.23 11.05
C LEU A 105 -11.46 12.97 11.09
N ALA A 106 -10.44 12.51 10.37
CA ALA A 106 -9.12 13.14 10.33
C ALA A 106 -9.13 14.49 9.62
N THR A 107 -9.89 14.63 8.53
CA THR A 107 -10.14 15.92 7.88
C THR A 107 -10.88 16.84 8.85
N TRP A 108 -11.94 16.37 9.51
CA TRP A 108 -12.64 17.18 10.51
C TRP A 108 -11.73 17.64 11.67
N LEU A 109 -10.78 16.80 12.11
CA LEU A 109 -9.77 17.13 13.12
C LEU A 109 -8.56 17.93 12.59
N SER A 110 -8.42 18.10 11.28
CA SER A 110 -7.27 18.75 10.66
C SER A 110 -7.01 20.19 11.14
N PRO A 111 -8.00 21.05 11.44
CA PRO A 111 -7.73 22.39 11.96
C PRO A 111 -7.04 22.33 13.33
N SER A 112 -7.48 21.42 14.19
CA SER A 112 -6.90 21.18 15.51
C SER A 112 -5.50 20.59 15.41
N LEU A 113 -5.29 19.63 14.49
CA LEU A 113 -3.98 19.05 14.21
C LEU A 113 -3.00 20.11 13.67
N ASN A 114 -3.44 20.99 12.77
CA ASN A 114 -2.59 22.05 12.21
C ASN A 114 -2.06 23.00 13.28
N ILE A 115 -2.91 23.40 14.23
CA ILE A 115 -2.51 24.27 15.35
C ILE A 115 -1.54 23.55 16.28
N TRP A 116 -1.82 22.30 16.64
CA TRP A 116 -1.02 21.55 17.61
C TRP A 116 0.34 21.10 17.07
N LEU A 117 0.37 20.61 15.83
CA LEU A 117 1.54 19.99 15.21
C LEU A 117 2.38 20.99 14.41
N PHE A 118 1.73 21.93 13.71
CA PHE A 118 2.40 22.77 12.71
C PHE A 118 2.24 24.28 12.95
N LYS A 119 1.72 24.66 14.13
CA LYS A 119 1.47 26.05 14.54
C LYS A 119 0.63 26.84 13.52
N GLY A 120 -0.27 26.17 12.80
CA GLY A 120 -1.20 26.79 11.86
C GLY A 120 -0.61 27.25 10.52
N LYS A 121 0.61 26.82 10.16
CA LYS A 121 1.31 27.30 8.94
C LYS A 121 1.00 26.49 7.67
N LEU A 122 0.32 25.36 7.78
CA LEU A 122 0.00 24.50 6.63
C LEU A 122 -1.38 24.79 6.08
N ASP A 123 -1.48 24.81 4.75
CA ASP A 123 -2.74 24.91 4.05
C ASP A 123 -3.54 23.60 4.15
N TRP A 124 -4.87 23.71 4.18
CA TRP A 124 -5.81 22.59 4.26
C TRP A 124 -5.63 21.60 3.10
N THR A 125 -5.21 22.10 1.93
CA THR A 125 -4.96 21.32 0.72
C THR A 125 -3.91 20.23 0.93
N ILE A 126 -2.87 20.48 1.74
CA ILE A 126 -1.81 19.51 2.05
C ILE A 126 -2.36 18.35 2.86
N PHE A 127 -3.19 18.66 3.86
CA PHE A 127 -3.85 17.63 4.67
C PHE A 127 -4.80 16.78 3.84
N ALA A 128 -5.62 17.40 2.99
CA ALA A 128 -6.52 16.68 2.10
C ALA A 128 -5.75 15.75 1.13
N ALA A 129 -4.63 16.23 0.57
CA ALA A 129 -3.76 15.42 -0.30
C ALA A 129 -3.13 14.25 0.46
N ALA A 130 -2.59 14.48 1.67
CA ALA A 130 -1.96 13.44 2.47
C ALA A 130 -2.96 12.36 2.91
N PHE A 131 -4.14 12.77 3.38
CA PHE A 131 -5.17 11.83 3.83
C PHE A 131 -5.77 11.04 2.67
N SER A 132 -6.11 11.68 1.55
CA SER A 132 -6.55 10.95 0.35
C SER A 132 -5.49 9.95 -0.15
N GLY A 133 -4.21 10.31 -0.08
CA GLY A 133 -3.11 9.41 -0.40
C GLY A 133 -3.05 8.20 0.52
N ALA A 134 -3.26 8.40 1.81
CA ALA A 134 -3.32 7.30 2.78
C ALA A 134 -4.43 6.29 2.47
N LEU A 135 -5.60 6.75 2.02
CA LEU A 135 -6.68 5.86 1.56
C LEU A 135 -6.26 5.01 0.37
N PHE A 136 -5.71 5.64 -0.67
CA PHE A 136 -5.31 4.92 -1.87
C PHE A 136 -4.15 3.96 -1.60
N PHE A 137 -3.26 4.33 -0.69
CA PHE A 137 -2.19 3.46 -0.24
C PHE A 137 -2.72 2.20 0.45
N GLN A 138 -3.76 2.32 1.28
CA GLN A 138 -4.40 1.16 1.92
C GLN A 138 -5.03 0.22 0.89
N ILE A 139 -5.63 0.74 -0.17
CA ILE A 139 -6.17 -0.08 -1.27
C ILE A 139 -5.04 -0.85 -1.97
N THR A 140 -3.91 -0.17 -2.21
CA THR A 140 -2.72 -0.81 -2.79
C THR A 140 -2.19 -1.93 -1.88
N MET A 141 -2.07 -1.66 -0.58
CA MET A 141 -1.60 -2.64 0.40
C MET A 141 -2.54 -3.84 0.52
N GLN A 142 -3.86 -3.62 0.48
CA GLN A 142 -4.84 -4.70 0.42
C GLN A 142 -4.61 -5.61 -0.80
N SER A 143 -4.41 -5.03 -1.98
CA SER A 143 -4.16 -5.81 -3.20
C SER A 143 -2.85 -6.60 -3.11
N ALA A 144 -1.80 -5.98 -2.59
CA ALA A 144 -0.50 -6.60 -2.40
C ALA A 144 -0.58 -7.78 -1.43
N GLN A 145 -1.33 -7.62 -0.32
CA GLN A 145 -1.53 -8.66 0.67
C GLN A 145 -2.25 -9.89 0.09
N VAL A 146 -3.23 -9.70 -0.80
CA VAL A 146 -3.88 -10.82 -1.50
C VAL A 146 -2.86 -11.64 -2.31
N PHE A 147 -1.95 -10.98 -3.04
CA PHE A 147 -0.89 -11.69 -3.77
C PHE A 147 0.11 -12.39 -2.86
N GLN A 148 0.38 -11.82 -1.69
CA GLN A 148 1.21 -12.47 -0.67
C GLN A 148 0.53 -13.75 -0.16
N LEU A 149 -0.77 -13.72 0.13
CA LEU A 149 -1.55 -14.89 0.55
C LEU A 149 -1.65 -15.97 -0.54
N LEU A 150 -1.64 -15.55 -1.81
CA LEU A 150 -1.60 -16.45 -2.97
C LEU A 150 -0.20 -16.99 -3.28
N PHE A 151 0.83 -16.68 -2.47
CA PHE A 151 2.24 -17.03 -2.70
C PHE A 151 2.75 -16.62 -4.10
N ARG A 152 2.34 -15.46 -4.61
CA ARG A 152 2.80 -14.88 -5.89
C ARG A 152 3.74 -13.69 -5.66
N PRO A 153 5.03 -13.91 -5.33
CA PRO A 153 5.96 -12.85 -4.95
C PRO A 153 6.15 -11.79 -6.05
N TRP A 154 6.21 -12.20 -7.31
CA TRP A 154 6.46 -11.28 -8.42
C TRP A 154 5.37 -10.22 -8.61
N HIS A 155 4.10 -10.56 -8.34
CA HIS A 155 3.00 -9.60 -8.45
C HIS A 155 3.01 -8.63 -7.25
N PHE A 156 3.24 -9.15 -6.05
CA PHE A 156 3.44 -8.34 -4.84
C PHE A 156 4.59 -7.32 -5.01
N LEU A 157 5.76 -7.80 -5.44
CA LEU A 157 6.93 -6.96 -5.67
C LEU A 157 6.69 -5.97 -6.80
N GLY A 158 6.07 -6.40 -7.91
CA GLY A 158 5.76 -5.52 -9.03
C GLY A 158 4.84 -4.35 -8.63
N ILE A 159 3.77 -4.62 -7.87
CA ILE A 159 2.81 -3.58 -7.47
C ILE A 159 3.44 -2.59 -6.48
N THR A 160 4.13 -3.09 -5.45
CA THR A 160 4.75 -2.24 -4.42
C THR A 160 5.91 -1.42 -5.00
N PHE A 161 6.73 -2.03 -5.86
CA PHE A 161 7.80 -1.34 -6.57
C PHE A 161 7.25 -0.28 -7.53
N PHE A 162 6.24 -0.64 -8.33
CA PHE A 162 5.58 0.30 -9.24
C PHE A 162 4.98 1.48 -8.48
N GLN A 163 4.28 1.23 -7.36
CA GLN A 163 3.75 2.28 -6.50
C GLN A 163 4.84 3.24 -6.02
N SER A 164 5.94 2.72 -5.48
CA SER A 164 7.03 3.53 -4.95
C SER A 164 7.75 4.33 -6.03
N VAL A 165 8.09 3.71 -7.17
CA VAL A 165 8.79 4.41 -8.26
C VAL A 165 7.88 5.42 -8.94
N PHE A 166 6.63 5.07 -9.20
CA PHE A 166 5.69 5.94 -9.89
C PHE A 166 5.29 7.14 -9.02
N SER A 167 5.03 6.92 -7.73
CA SER A 167 4.79 8.03 -6.78
C SER A 167 6.00 8.96 -6.69
N ALA A 168 7.22 8.42 -6.58
CA ALA A 168 8.44 9.22 -6.53
C ALA A 168 8.66 10.02 -7.81
N THR A 169 8.43 9.40 -8.97
CA THR A 169 8.57 10.05 -10.27
C THR A 169 7.60 11.22 -10.41
N ILE A 170 6.33 11.01 -10.05
CA ILE A 170 5.33 12.09 -10.07
C ILE A 170 5.69 13.18 -9.06
N ALA A 171 6.04 12.82 -7.82
CA ALA A 171 6.42 13.77 -6.78
C ALA A 171 7.60 14.64 -7.25
N VAL A 172 8.68 14.03 -7.72
CA VAL A 172 9.87 14.75 -8.21
C VAL A 172 9.54 15.59 -9.45
N SER A 173 8.71 15.09 -10.38
CA SER A 173 8.30 15.87 -11.56
C SER A 173 7.48 17.11 -11.18
N LEU A 174 6.55 16.99 -10.23
CA LEU A 174 5.73 18.10 -9.73
C LEU A 174 6.57 19.12 -8.97
N ILE A 175 7.55 18.65 -8.18
CA ILE A 175 8.46 19.53 -7.46
C ILE A 175 9.32 20.33 -8.44
N MET A 176 9.88 19.69 -9.47
CA MET A 176 10.78 20.36 -10.43
C MET A 176 10.06 21.28 -11.42
N TRP A 177 8.81 20.98 -11.81
CA TRP A 177 8.12 21.72 -12.88
C TRP A 177 7.09 22.72 -12.38
N LEU A 178 6.48 22.49 -11.21
CA LEU A 178 5.40 23.33 -10.66
C LEU A 178 5.80 24.08 -9.39
N ASP A 179 7.02 23.90 -8.87
CA ASP A 179 7.45 24.40 -7.55
C ASP A 179 6.44 24.10 -6.44
N ALA A 180 5.69 23.00 -6.58
CA ALA A 180 4.59 22.64 -5.69
C ALA A 180 5.06 22.22 -4.28
N GLY A 181 6.37 22.19 -4.03
CA GLY A 181 6.98 21.90 -2.73
C GLY A 181 6.37 20.68 -2.04
N ILE A 182 5.89 20.88 -0.81
CA ILE A 182 5.29 19.83 0.04
C ILE A 182 4.01 19.25 -0.59
N LEU A 183 3.21 20.06 -1.29
CA LEU A 183 2.00 19.57 -1.97
C LEU A 183 2.35 18.57 -3.06
N GLY A 184 3.40 18.83 -3.84
CA GLY A 184 3.86 17.96 -4.91
C GLY A 184 4.20 16.55 -4.41
N TYR A 185 4.82 16.45 -3.23
CA TYR A 185 5.13 15.17 -2.59
C TYR A 185 3.87 14.35 -2.29
N PHE A 186 2.88 14.94 -1.61
CA PHE A 186 1.66 14.22 -1.24
C PHE A 186 0.76 13.93 -2.44
N ILE A 187 0.68 14.84 -3.41
CA ILE A 187 -0.06 14.59 -4.66
C ILE A 187 0.57 13.42 -5.42
N GLY A 188 1.91 13.40 -5.55
CA GLY A 188 2.63 12.29 -6.17
C GLY A 188 2.38 10.97 -5.46
N PHE A 189 2.40 10.97 -4.13
CA PHE A 189 2.05 9.80 -3.33
C PHE A 189 0.61 9.33 -3.56
N SER A 190 -0.37 10.25 -3.61
CA SER A 190 -1.78 9.94 -3.82
C SER A 190 -2.05 9.36 -5.20
N PHE A 191 -1.53 10.01 -6.25
CA PHE A 191 -1.67 9.50 -7.62
C PHE A 191 -0.94 8.18 -7.81
N GLY A 192 0.27 8.05 -7.26
CA GLY A 192 1.04 6.81 -7.36
C GLY A 192 0.32 5.64 -6.71
N SER A 193 -0.27 5.87 -5.54
CA SER A 193 -1.05 4.86 -4.82
C SER A 193 -2.38 4.56 -5.49
N LEU A 194 -3.04 5.54 -6.11
CA LEU A 194 -4.29 5.31 -6.85
C LEU A 194 -4.06 4.42 -8.07
N VAL A 195 -3.03 4.73 -8.88
CA VAL A 195 -2.71 3.96 -10.08
C VAL A 195 -2.21 2.55 -9.70
N ALA A 196 -1.34 2.43 -8.70
CA ALA A 196 -0.87 1.12 -8.26
C ALA A 196 -2.00 0.27 -7.64
N GLY A 197 -2.90 0.87 -6.87
CA GLY A 197 -4.03 0.17 -6.27
C GLY A 197 -5.04 -0.32 -7.31
N THR A 198 -5.34 0.49 -8.33
CA THR A 198 -6.23 0.10 -9.43
C THR A 198 -5.63 -1.03 -10.28
N ILE A 199 -4.35 -0.93 -10.63
CA ILE A 199 -3.61 -2.00 -11.32
C ILE A 199 -3.59 -3.27 -10.45
N GLY A 200 -3.22 -3.14 -9.18
CA GLY A 200 -3.16 -4.27 -8.25
C GLY A 200 -4.49 -5.00 -8.11
N TRP A 201 -5.60 -4.26 -8.01
CA TRP A 201 -6.94 -4.85 -7.97
C TRP A 201 -7.34 -5.51 -9.29
N TRP A 202 -6.98 -4.91 -10.43
CA TRP A 202 -7.24 -5.49 -11.74
C TRP A 202 -6.52 -6.84 -11.93
N LEU A 203 -5.23 -6.92 -11.57
CA LEU A 203 -4.48 -8.18 -11.60
C LEU A 203 -5.03 -9.19 -10.57
N ALA A 204 -5.50 -8.72 -9.40
CA ALA A 204 -6.03 -9.59 -8.37
C ALA A 204 -7.34 -10.23 -8.83
N ARG A 205 -8.22 -9.44 -9.46
CA ARG A 205 -9.44 -9.93 -10.09
C ARG A 205 -9.12 -10.98 -11.14
N ASP A 206 -8.23 -10.69 -12.08
CA ASP A 206 -7.85 -11.63 -13.15
C ASP A 206 -7.23 -12.91 -12.59
N THR A 207 -6.43 -12.82 -11.53
CA THR A 207 -5.84 -14.01 -10.90
C THR A 207 -6.90 -14.86 -10.19
N LEU A 208 -7.88 -14.23 -9.54
CA LEU A 208 -8.98 -14.92 -8.86
C LEU A 208 -9.97 -15.54 -9.87
N THR A 209 -10.23 -14.88 -11.01
CA THR A 209 -11.10 -15.42 -12.08
C THR A 209 -10.38 -16.37 -13.03
N GLY A 210 -9.09 -16.16 -13.30
CA GLY A 210 -8.26 -16.93 -14.23
C GLY A 210 -7.77 -18.28 -13.68
N GLN A 211 -7.86 -18.49 -12.36
CA GLN A 211 -7.70 -19.83 -11.77
C GLN A 211 -8.78 -20.84 -12.19
N HIS A 212 -9.75 -20.43 -12.99
CA HIS A 212 -10.73 -21.33 -13.62
C HIS A 212 -10.10 -22.23 -14.70
N ARG A 213 -8.88 -21.92 -15.19
CA ARG A 213 -8.27 -22.61 -16.35
C ARG A 213 -7.00 -23.41 -16.08
N ILE A 214 -6.44 -23.34 -14.88
CA ILE A 214 -5.23 -24.12 -14.53
C ILE A 214 -5.65 -25.18 -13.50
N GLY A 215 -5.94 -26.36 -14.03
CA GLY A 215 -6.27 -27.52 -13.25
C GLY A 215 -5.17 -27.91 -12.27
N ASN A 216 -5.63 -28.65 -11.25
CA ASN A 216 -4.87 -29.67 -10.57
C ASN A 216 -3.70 -29.21 -9.68
N TYR A 217 -4.04 -28.63 -8.53
CA TYR A 217 -3.31 -28.92 -7.30
C TYR A 217 -4.33 -29.43 -6.29
N GLY A 218 -4.41 -30.76 -6.17
CA GLY A 218 -5.19 -31.45 -5.16
C GLY A 218 -4.72 -31.14 -3.74
N PRO A 219 -5.46 -31.59 -2.72
CA PRO A 219 -5.15 -31.33 -1.33
C PRO A 219 -3.77 -31.90 -1.00
N VAL A 220 -2.89 -31.05 -0.49
CA VAL A 220 -1.65 -31.49 0.13
C VAL A 220 -2.04 -31.92 1.54
N CYS A 221 -2.27 -33.22 1.71
CA CYS A 221 -2.20 -33.89 3.00
C CYS A 221 -0.77 -33.83 3.54
#